data_AF-A0A453JIY8-F1
#
_entry.id   AF-A0A453JIY8-F1
#
_cell.length_a   1.000
_cell.length_b   1.000
_cell.length_c   1.000
_cell.angle_alpha   90.00
_cell.angle_beta   90.00
_cell.angle_gamma   90.00
#
_symmetry.space_group_name_H-M   'P 1'
#
loop_
_entity.id
_entity.type
_entity.pdbx_description
1 polymer ?
#
loop_
_entity_poly.entity_id
_entity_poly.type
_entity_poly.pdbx_seq_one_letter_code
_entity_poly.pdbx_strand_id
1 'polypeptide(L)'
;MHLVNPITGQQIALPSVTTMQHVKPMCDDSGAVHKYEYSWHTAKKVICPPKIIAPASLREVFHQKALLFYDTPTGSYVVVLIHMPFGQLSFARVGDDKWTWLPPHTDYFDCTYKDGLLYAVTLMGEIHTFDLSGPAVTMNTIMGVDDDDDFGIQGAYILQAPWGGLLLVWRLKV
;
A
#
# COMPACT_ATOMS: atom_id res chain seq x y z
N MET A 1 8.06 11.08 5.61
CA MET A 1 6.61 11.17 5.92
C MET A 1 6.44 10.93 7.41
N HIS A 2 5.28 11.18 8.03
CA HIS A 2 5.11 10.95 9.46
C HIS A 2 3.75 10.32 9.76
N LEU A 3 3.72 9.35 10.69
CA LEU A 3 2.51 9.03 11.43
C LEU A 3 2.34 10.10 12.50
N VAL A 4 1.11 10.61 12.65
CA VAL A 4 0.79 11.62 13.66
C VAL A 4 -0.30 11.05 14.56
N ASN A 5 -0.03 10.99 15.86
CA ASN A 5 -1.06 10.72 16.85
C ASN A 5 -1.96 11.96 16.95
N PRO A 6 -3.26 11.88 16.56
CA PRO A 6 -4.12 13.06 16.54
C PRO A 6 -4.50 13.57 17.93
N ILE A 7 -4.31 12.77 18.99
CA ILE A 7 -4.62 13.13 20.37
C ILE A 7 -3.41 13.80 21.03
N THR A 8 -2.22 13.20 20.90
CA THR A 8 -1.01 13.66 21.62
C THR A 8 -0.11 14.54 20.77
N GLY A 9 -0.30 14.58 19.44
CA GLY A 9 0.59 15.25 18.50
C GLY A 9 1.94 14.54 18.29
N GLN A 10 2.16 13.40 18.94
CA GLN A 10 3.38 12.61 18.77
C GLN A 10 3.54 12.19 17.31
N GLN A 11 4.78 12.26 16.81
CA GLN A 11 5.10 11.90 15.44
C GLN A 11 6.10 10.75 15.40
N ILE A 12 5.88 9.84 14.45
CA ILE A 12 6.82 8.77 14.14
C ILE A 12 7.25 8.96 12.68
N ALA A 13 8.55 9.07 12.46
CA ALA A 13 9.11 9.20 11.11
C ALA A 13 8.85 7.92 10.31
N LEU A 14 8.42 8.12 9.06
CA LEU A 14 8.28 7.09 8.03
C LEU A 14 9.21 7.43 6.86
N PRO A 15 9.62 6.42 6.07
CA PRO A 15 10.47 6.65 4.91
C PRO A 15 9.90 7.73 3.97
N SER A 16 10.79 8.43 3.29
CA SER A 16 10.41 9.46 2.34
C SER A 16 9.66 8.86 1.15
N VAL A 17 8.75 9.64 0.56
CA VAL A 17 8.06 9.25 -0.69
C VAL A 17 9.05 9.03 -1.84
N THR A 18 10.23 9.65 -1.77
CA THR A 18 11.32 9.50 -2.74
C THR A 18 11.96 8.12 -2.76
N THR A 19 11.70 7.29 -1.75
CA THR A 19 12.24 5.93 -1.70
C THR A 19 11.27 4.91 -2.31
N MET A 20 10.10 5.35 -2.77
CA MET A 20 9.11 4.47 -3.37
C MET A 20 9.47 4.18 -4.82
N GLN A 21 9.15 2.97 -5.27
CA GLN A 21 9.51 2.48 -6.60
C GLN A 21 9.05 3.41 -7.74
N HIS A 22 7.89 4.07 -7.59
CA HIS A 22 7.28 4.87 -8.67
C HIS A 22 7.60 6.36 -8.60
N VAL A 23 8.39 6.80 -7.62
CA VAL A 23 8.67 8.22 -7.38
C VAL A 23 10.17 8.43 -7.40
N LYS A 24 10.67 9.07 -8.45
CA LYS A 24 12.09 9.42 -8.56
C LYS A 24 12.28 10.92 -8.31
N PRO A 25 13.08 11.32 -7.31
CA PRO A 25 13.34 12.72 -7.04
C PRO A 25 14.18 13.35 -8.16
N MET A 26 13.88 14.61 -8.47
CA MET A 26 14.71 15.47 -9.30
C MET A 26 15.21 16.62 -8.43
N CYS A 27 16.53 16.74 -8.32
CA CYS A 27 17.19 17.77 -7.53
C CYS A 27 17.61 18.97 -8.39
N ASP A 28 17.57 20.16 -7.80
CA ASP A 28 18.15 21.36 -8.39
C ASP A 28 19.67 21.43 -8.16
N ASP A 29 20.30 22.51 -8.61
CA ASP A 29 21.75 22.73 -8.48
C ASP A 29 22.23 22.79 -7.00
N SER A 30 21.32 23.01 -6.05
CA SER A 30 21.63 22.98 -4.60
C SER A 30 21.52 21.58 -3.99
N GLY A 31 21.04 20.61 -4.77
CA GLY A 31 20.74 19.25 -4.30
C GLY A 31 19.36 19.11 -3.67
N ALA A 32 18.54 20.17 -3.66
CA ALA A 32 17.20 20.13 -3.09
C ALA A 32 16.20 19.52 -4.08
N VAL A 33 15.33 18.63 -3.59
CA VAL A 33 14.28 18.03 -4.42
C VAL A 33 13.27 19.10 -4.81
N HIS A 34 13.16 19.39 -6.11
CA HIS A 34 12.28 20.43 -6.62
C HIS A 34 11.17 19.88 -7.52
N LYS A 35 11.31 18.66 -8.05
CA LYS A 35 10.30 17.94 -8.85
C LYS A 35 10.39 16.43 -8.60
N TYR A 36 9.35 15.71 -9.04
CA TYR A 36 9.35 14.25 -9.09
C TYR A 36 9.09 13.77 -10.50
N GLU A 37 9.81 12.73 -10.91
CA GLU A 37 9.47 11.89 -12.04
C GLU A 37 8.59 10.74 -11.51
N TYR A 38 7.31 10.76 -11.85
CA TYR A 38 6.30 9.82 -11.34
C TYR A 38 5.88 8.82 -12.42
N SER A 39 6.16 7.54 -12.16
CA SER A 39 5.95 6.44 -13.11
C SER A 39 4.54 5.86 -13.04
N TRP A 40 3.94 5.62 -14.21
CA TRP A 40 2.62 4.98 -14.34
C TRP A 40 2.80 3.49 -14.63
N HIS A 41 2.97 2.70 -13.56
CA HIS A 41 3.29 1.27 -13.62
C HIS A 41 2.07 0.40 -13.28
N THR A 42 1.70 -0.58 -14.12
CA THR A 42 0.54 -1.48 -13.91
C THR A 42 0.93 -2.78 -13.19
N ALA A 43 1.84 -2.72 -12.21
CA ALA A 43 2.50 -3.88 -11.60
C ALA A 43 3.34 -4.78 -12.56
N LYS A 44 3.04 -4.79 -13.87
CA LYS A 44 3.75 -5.60 -14.88
C LYS A 44 4.69 -4.78 -15.76
N LYS A 45 4.27 -3.56 -16.12
CA LYS A 45 5.03 -2.67 -17.00
C LYS A 45 4.66 -1.21 -16.78
N VAL A 46 5.56 -0.33 -17.22
CA VAL A 46 5.26 1.09 -17.41
C VAL A 46 4.39 1.24 -18.66
N ILE A 47 3.27 1.95 -18.57
CA ILE A 47 2.31 2.09 -19.68
C ILE A 47 2.33 3.46 -20.36
N CYS A 48 2.92 4.46 -19.74
CA CYS A 48 3.13 5.77 -20.35
C CYS A 48 4.41 6.42 -19.81
N PRO A 49 4.98 7.40 -20.54
CA PRO A 49 6.15 8.14 -20.06
C PRO A 49 5.90 8.71 -18.66
N PRO A 50 6.89 8.65 -17.75
CA PRO A 50 6.75 9.24 -16.43
C PRO A 50 6.36 10.71 -16.50
N LYS A 51 5.48 11.13 -15.59
CA LYS A 51 5.07 12.54 -15.49
C LYS A 51 6.02 13.29 -14.57
N ILE A 52 6.47 14.44 -15.02
CA ILE A 52 7.18 15.38 -14.16
C ILE A 52 6.14 16.18 -13.38
N ILE A 53 6.16 16.06 -12.06
CA ILE A 53 5.19 16.70 -11.18
C ILE A 53 5.89 17.57 -10.14
N ALA A 54 5.24 18.67 -9.78
CA ALA A 54 5.71 19.51 -8.68
C ALA A 54 5.46 18.81 -7.33
N PRO A 55 6.25 19.12 -6.28
CA PRO A 55 6.07 18.47 -4.99
C PRO A 55 4.69 18.65 -4.36
N ALA A 56 4.06 19.81 -4.58
CA ALA A 56 2.70 20.07 -4.13
C ALA A 56 1.68 19.13 -4.82
N SER A 57 1.86 18.88 -6.12
CA SER A 57 0.97 18.05 -6.93
C SER A 57 1.10 16.55 -6.64
N LEU A 58 2.18 16.12 -5.99
CA LEU A 58 2.35 14.71 -5.64
C LEU A 58 1.21 14.22 -4.74
N ARG A 59 0.76 15.03 -3.78
CA ARG A 59 -0.35 14.66 -2.88
C ARG A 59 -1.67 14.44 -3.61
N GLU A 60 -1.86 15.10 -4.76
CA GLU A 60 -3.07 15.01 -5.56
C GLU A 60 -3.06 13.77 -6.47
N VAL A 61 -1.91 13.40 -7.03
CA VAL A 61 -1.81 12.23 -7.92
C VAL A 61 -1.54 10.94 -7.15
N PHE A 62 -0.92 11.06 -5.99
CA PHE A 62 -0.56 9.96 -5.11
C PHE A 62 -1.67 9.79 -4.07
N HIS A 63 -2.82 9.31 -4.52
CA HIS A 63 -3.87 8.89 -3.61
C HIS A 63 -3.37 7.68 -2.82
N GLN A 64 -3.47 7.76 -1.49
CA GLN A 64 -3.00 6.72 -0.60
C GLN A 64 -4.02 6.42 0.50
N LYS A 65 -4.23 5.14 0.75
CA LYS A 65 -4.80 4.65 2.01
C LYS A 65 -3.66 4.05 2.82
N ALA A 66 -3.44 4.61 4.01
CA ALA A 66 -2.45 4.10 4.95
C ALA A 66 -3.15 3.27 6.03
N LEU A 67 -2.62 2.07 6.27
CA LEU A 67 -3.07 1.18 7.33
C LEU A 67 -1.92 0.95 8.30
N LEU A 68 -2.20 1.07 9.59
CA LEU A 68 -1.24 0.90 10.67
C LEU A 68 -1.58 -0.38 11.43
N PHE A 69 -0.61 -1.28 11.55
CA PHE A 69 -0.75 -2.52 12.26
C PHE A 69 0.29 -2.62 13.36
N TYR A 70 -0.12 -3.11 14.53
CA TYR A 70 0.81 -3.46 15.60
C TYR A 70 1.32 -4.88 15.37
N ASP A 71 2.63 -5.02 15.35
CA ASP A 71 3.33 -6.29 15.18
C ASP A 71 3.83 -6.76 16.54
N THR A 72 3.00 -7.59 17.19
CA THR A 72 3.27 -8.10 18.54
C THR A 72 4.61 -8.83 18.67
N PRO A 73 4.99 -9.75 17.75
CA PRO A 73 6.32 -10.37 17.76
C PRO A 73 7.50 -9.39 17.83
N THR A 74 7.43 -8.25 17.12
CA THR A 74 8.53 -7.26 17.11
C THR A 74 8.33 -6.14 18.12
N GLY A 75 7.16 -6.02 18.73
CA GLY A 75 6.80 -4.92 19.63
C GLY A 75 6.78 -3.56 18.92
N SER A 76 6.54 -3.54 17.61
CA SER A 76 6.63 -2.35 16.76
C SER A 76 5.41 -2.22 15.85
N TYR A 77 5.45 -1.27 14.92
CA TYR A 77 4.37 -1.06 13.96
C TYR A 77 4.82 -1.33 12.53
N VAL A 78 3.91 -1.88 11.76
CA VAL A 78 3.99 -2.03 10.30
C VAL A 78 3.00 -1.05 9.68
N VAL A 79 3.48 -0.24 8.74
CA VAL A 79 2.63 0.64 7.93
C VAL A 79 2.53 0.07 6.53
N VAL A 80 1.30 -0.12 6.06
CA VAL A 80 1.02 -0.53 4.70
C VAL A 80 0.34 0.62 3.97
N LEU A 81 0.80 0.89 2.76
CA LEU A 81 0.24 1.86 1.85
C LEU A 81 -0.38 1.14 0.67
N ILE A 82 -1.67 1.36 0.47
CA ILE A 82 -2.33 1.16 -0.81
C ILE A 82 -2.21 2.48 -1.55
N HIS A 83 -1.49 2.50 -2.66
CA HIS A 83 -1.14 3.73 -3.36
C HIS A 83 -1.37 3.65 -4.85
N MET A 84 -1.57 4.80 -5.46
CA MET A 84 -1.51 4.94 -6.92
C MET A 84 -0.08 4.73 -7.44
N PRO A 85 0.09 4.31 -8.70
CA PRO A 85 -0.96 4.00 -9.67
C PRO A 85 -1.60 2.62 -9.43
N PHE A 86 -2.89 2.49 -9.74
CA PHE A 86 -3.65 1.23 -9.75
C PHE A 86 -3.71 0.47 -8.43
N GLY A 87 -3.73 1.15 -7.28
CA GLY A 87 -3.92 0.49 -5.98
C GLY A 87 -2.87 -0.60 -5.70
N GLN A 88 -1.59 -0.25 -5.85
CA GLN A 88 -0.45 -1.13 -5.52
C GLN A 88 -0.10 -1.03 -4.03
N LEU A 89 0.67 -2.00 -3.54
CA LEU A 89 1.07 -2.07 -2.14
C LEU A 89 2.55 -1.79 -1.92
N SER A 90 2.84 -0.98 -0.91
CA SER A 90 4.16 -0.85 -0.31
C SER A 90 4.04 -0.90 1.22
N PHE A 91 5.07 -1.37 1.91
CA PHE A 91 5.10 -1.33 3.37
C PHE A 91 6.42 -0.82 3.92
N ALA A 92 6.39 -0.38 5.18
CA ALA A 92 7.56 0.00 5.95
C ALA A 92 7.32 -0.29 7.43
N ARG A 93 8.39 -0.63 8.14
CA ARG A 93 8.42 -0.68 9.60
C ARG A 93 8.93 0.62 10.18
N VAL A 94 8.61 0.85 11.46
CA VAL A 94 9.21 1.97 12.20
C VAL A 94 10.73 1.80 12.24
N GLY A 95 11.44 2.82 11.73
CA GLY A 95 12.90 2.81 11.64
C GLY A 95 13.45 2.43 10.27
N ASP A 96 12.62 1.94 9.34
CA ASP A 96 13.06 1.70 7.97
C ASP A 96 13.48 3.01 7.28
N ASP A 97 14.49 2.90 6.42
CA ASP A 97 15.00 4.00 5.61
C ASP A 97 14.25 4.16 4.27
N LYS A 98 13.60 3.08 3.80
CA LYS A 98 12.87 3.02 2.54
C LYS A 98 11.57 2.22 2.61
N TRP A 99 10.65 2.54 1.71
CA TRP A 99 9.48 1.71 1.43
C TRP A 99 9.87 0.45 0.67
N THR A 100 9.33 -0.69 1.10
CA THR A 100 9.44 -1.96 0.37
C THR A 100 8.19 -2.15 -0.49
N TRP A 101 8.39 -2.13 -1.81
CA TRP A 101 7.33 -2.44 -2.77
C TRP A 101 7.02 -3.93 -2.73
N LEU A 102 5.73 -4.28 -2.56
CA LEU A 102 5.31 -5.68 -2.48
C LEU A 102 5.30 -6.33 -3.87
N PRO A 103 5.33 -7.68 -3.94
CA PRO A 103 5.14 -8.42 -5.17
C PRO A 103 4.01 -7.81 -6.02
N PRO A 104 4.28 -7.48 -7.30
CA PRO A 104 3.42 -6.54 -8.00
C PRO A 104 2.04 -7.12 -8.33
N HIS A 105 0.99 -6.41 -7.92
CA HIS A 105 -0.40 -6.60 -8.35
C HIS A 105 -1.21 -5.32 -8.17
N THR A 106 -2.40 -5.23 -8.75
CA THR A 106 -3.21 -4.00 -8.78
C THR A 106 -4.56 -4.14 -8.08
N ASP A 107 -5.24 -3.02 -7.96
CA ASP A 107 -6.63 -2.89 -7.54
C ASP A 107 -6.90 -3.31 -6.09
N TYR A 108 -5.87 -3.28 -5.24
CA TYR A 108 -6.05 -3.46 -3.80
C TYR A 108 -6.92 -2.36 -3.22
N PHE A 109 -7.87 -2.78 -2.39
CA PHE A 109 -8.84 -1.90 -1.74
C PHE A 109 -8.68 -1.87 -0.22
N ASP A 110 -8.31 -2.99 0.38
CA ASP A 110 -8.13 -3.12 1.81
C ASP A 110 -7.11 -4.21 2.17
N CYS A 111 -6.60 -4.15 3.40
CA CYS A 111 -5.75 -5.19 3.94
C CYS A 111 -5.86 -5.32 5.46
N THR A 112 -5.47 -6.49 5.98
CA THR A 112 -5.33 -6.76 7.40
C THR A 112 -4.04 -7.53 7.65
N TYR A 113 -3.50 -7.43 8.86
CA TYR A 113 -2.20 -8.01 9.22
C TYR A 113 -2.31 -8.86 10.47
N LYS A 114 -1.67 -10.03 10.46
CA LYS A 114 -1.58 -10.93 11.60
C LYS A 114 -0.28 -11.72 11.57
N ASP A 115 0.47 -11.68 12.66
CA ASP A 115 1.61 -12.57 12.93
C ASP A 115 2.61 -12.70 11.76
N GLY A 116 3.02 -11.56 11.18
CA GLY A 116 3.95 -11.54 10.04
C GLY A 116 3.30 -11.63 8.66
N LEU A 117 2.02 -12.00 8.58
CA LEU A 117 1.28 -12.13 7.33
C LEU A 117 0.38 -10.94 7.08
N LEU A 118 0.49 -10.35 5.89
CA LEU A 118 -0.43 -9.35 5.38
C LEU A 118 -1.43 -10.02 4.43
N TYR A 119 -2.71 -9.82 4.67
CA TYR A 119 -3.80 -10.26 3.82
C TYR A 119 -4.37 -9.04 3.11
N ALA A 120 -4.30 -8.99 1.78
CA ALA A 120 -4.80 -7.86 1.01
C ALA A 120 -5.83 -8.32 0.01
N VAL A 121 -6.90 -7.53 -0.14
CA VAL A 121 -8.02 -7.84 -1.03
C VAL A 121 -8.10 -6.82 -2.15
N THR A 122 -8.32 -7.30 -3.37
CA THR A 122 -8.61 -6.46 -4.53
C THR A 122 -10.07 -6.03 -4.54
N LEU A 123 -10.41 -5.02 -5.34
CA LEU A 123 -11.80 -4.60 -5.54
C LEU A 123 -12.70 -5.76 -6.00
N MET A 124 -12.15 -6.72 -6.74
CA MET A 124 -12.86 -7.90 -7.25
C MET A 124 -12.92 -9.06 -6.25
N GLY A 125 -12.44 -8.88 -5.02
CA GLY A 125 -12.49 -9.91 -3.99
C GLY A 125 -11.36 -10.94 -4.02
N GLU A 126 -10.41 -10.83 -4.95
CA GLU A 126 -9.21 -11.67 -4.94
C GLU A 126 -8.37 -11.36 -3.68
N ILE A 127 -7.95 -12.40 -2.96
CA ILE A 127 -7.20 -12.25 -1.71
C ILE A 127 -5.79 -12.82 -1.88
N HIS A 128 -4.81 -11.96 -1.59
CA HIS A 128 -3.41 -12.31 -1.52
C HIS A 128 -2.91 -12.30 -0.08
N THR A 129 -1.98 -13.21 0.19
CA THR A 129 -1.17 -13.24 1.40
C THR A 129 0.25 -12.84 1.06
N PHE A 130 0.83 -11.98 1.90
CA PHE A 130 2.23 -11.60 1.83
C PHE A 130 2.94 -11.96 3.12
N ASP A 131 4.01 -12.75 3.02
CA ASP A 131 4.88 -13.01 4.16
C ASP A 131 5.89 -11.88 4.34
N LEU A 132 5.68 -11.08 5.39
CA LEU A 132 6.54 -9.95 5.71
C LEU A 132 7.59 -10.31 6.78
N SER A 133 7.62 -11.55 7.28
CA SER A 133 8.52 -11.97 8.36
C SER A 133 9.97 -12.14 7.89
N GLY A 134 10.17 -12.48 6.62
CA GLY A 134 11.46 -12.72 6.01
C GLY A 134 12.08 -11.50 5.32
N PRO A 135 13.36 -11.61 4.90
CA PRO A 135 14.06 -10.57 4.13
C PRO A 135 13.54 -10.43 2.69
N ALA A 136 12.85 -11.46 2.18
CA ALA A 136 12.20 -11.46 0.88
C ALA A 136 10.71 -11.68 1.08
N VAL A 137 9.89 -10.82 0.49
CA VAL A 137 8.43 -10.96 0.55
C VAL A 137 7.96 -11.96 -0.50
N THR A 138 7.20 -12.96 -0.07
CA THR A 138 6.51 -13.89 -0.97
C THR A 138 5.03 -13.53 -1.04
N MET A 139 4.38 -13.84 -2.16
CA MET A 139 2.95 -13.62 -2.37
C MET A 139 2.27 -14.95 -2.74
N ASN A 140 1.16 -15.27 -2.07
CA ASN A 140 0.30 -16.40 -2.45
C ASN A 140 -1.15 -15.95 -2.58
N THR A 141 -1.83 -16.40 -3.64
CA THR A 141 -3.28 -16.22 -3.80
C THR A 141 -4.01 -17.26 -2.96
N ILE A 142 -4.88 -16.83 -2.05
CA ILE A 142 -5.67 -17.71 -1.18
C ILE A 142 -7.16 -17.73 -1.55
N MET A 143 -7.61 -16.75 -2.33
CA MET A 143 -8.94 -16.68 -2.93
C MET A 143 -8.80 -15.99 -4.29
N GLY A 144 -9.26 -16.65 -5.36
CA GLY A 144 -9.27 -16.09 -6.71
C GLY A 144 -10.39 -15.07 -6.91
N VAL A 145 -10.50 -14.55 -8.12
CA VAL A 145 -11.65 -13.76 -8.56
C VAL A 145 -12.83 -14.71 -8.83
N ASP A 146 -14.03 -14.36 -8.38
CA ASP A 146 -15.26 -15.00 -8.85
C ASP A 146 -15.69 -14.28 -10.13
N ASP A 147 -15.68 -14.99 -11.26
CA ASP A 147 -15.95 -14.43 -12.60
C ASP A 147 -17.44 -14.11 -12.84
N ASP A 148 -18.33 -14.47 -11.89
CA ASP A 148 -19.79 -14.47 -12.10
C ASP A 148 -20.51 -13.16 -11.71
N ASP A 149 -19.80 -12.17 -11.16
CA ASP A 149 -20.45 -11.15 -10.34
C ASP A 149 -20.26 -9.70 -10.84
N ASP A 150 -21.14 -9.27 -11.76
CA ASP A 150 -21.34 -7.86 -12.17
C ASP A 150 -22.09 -7.06 -11.09
N PHE A 151 -21.75 -7.23 -9.81
CA PHE A 151 -22.52 -6.70 -8.69
C PHE A 151 -22.41 -5.18 -8.47
N GLY A 152 -21.84 -4.44 -9.42
CA GLY A 152 -21.61 -3.00 -9.24
C GLY A 152 -20.82 -2.72 -7.96
N ILE A 153 -19.79 -3.54 -7.69
CA ILE A 153 -18.99 -3.48 -6.46
C ILE A 153 -18.32 -2.11 -6.36
N GLN A 154 -18.56 -1.42 -5.25
CA GLN A 154 -17.96 -0.12 -4.94
C GLN A 154 -16.82 -0.21 -3.92
N GLY A 155 -16.64 -1.36 -3.27
CA GLY A 155 -15.56 -1.57 -2.31
C GLY A 155 -15.52 -2.98 -1.77
N ALA A 156 -14.32 -3.41 -1.37
CA ALA A 156 -14.05 -4.70 -0.77
C ALA A 156 -13.22 -4.50 0.50
N TYR A 157 -13.65 -5.10 1.61
CA TYR A 157 -13.00 -4.96 2.91
C TYR A 157 -12.64 -6.33 3.45
N ILE A 158 -11.51 -6.42 4.13
CA ILE A 158 -11.02 -7.67 4.72
C ILE A 158 -10.84 -7.50 6.23
N LEU A 159 -11.47 -8.39 6.98
CA LEU A 159 -11.54 -8.32 8.43
C LEU A 159 -11.13 -9.65 9.06
N GLN A 160 -10.45 -9.56 10.20
CA GLN A 160 -10.21 -10.74 11.03
C GLN A 160 -11.45 -11.03 11.87
N ALA A 161 -11.94 -12.26 11.78
CA ALA A 161 -13.07 -12.71 12.57
C ALA A 161 -12.62 -13.11 13.99
N PRO A 162 -13.49 -12.96 15.02
CA PRO A 162 -13.19 -13.39 16.38
C PRO A 162 -12.85 -14.88 16.52
N TRP A 163 -13.31 -15.72 15.59
CA TRP A 163 -13.02 -17.17 15.54
C TRP A 163 -11.73 -17.50 14.77
N GLY A 164 -10.91 -16.49 14.43
CA GLY A 164 -9.61 -16.67 13.77
C GLY A 164 -9.66 -16.79 12.25
N GLY A 165 -10.85 -16.72 11.64
CA GLY A 165 -11.02 -16.68 10.19
C GLY A 165 -10.83 -15.28 9.60
N LEU A 166 -10.95 -15.19 8.27
CA LEU A 166 -11.03 -13.93 7.54
C LEU A 166 -12.43 -13.77 6.95
N LEU A 167 -12.92 -12.54 6.95
CA LEU A 167 -14.19 -12.14 6.35
C LEU A 167 -13.92 -11.17 5.21
N LEU A 168 -14.45 -11.49 4.04
CA LEU A 168 -14.57 -10.57 2.91
C LEU A 168 -15.94 -9.91 2.96
N VAL A 169 -15.96 -8.58 2.92
CA VAL A 169 -17.20 -7.79 2.91
C VAL A 169 -17.20 -6.90 1.67
N TRP A 170 -18.24 -7.05 0.84
CA TRP A 170 -18.45 -6.17 -0.31
C TRP A 170 -19.43 -5.04 0.02
N ARG A 171 -19.12 -3.85 -0.49
CA ARG A 171 -20.07 -2.74 -0.57
C ARG A 171 -20.56 -2.63 -2.01
N LEU A 172 -21.84 -2.93 -2.21
CA LEU A 172 -22.49 -2.85 -3.52
C LEU A 172 -23.03 -1.44 -3.79
N LYS A 173 -23.18 -1.09 -5.06
CA LYS A 173 -23.93 0.08 -5.49
C LYS A 173 -25.41 -0.16 -5.19
N VAL A 174 -26.00 0.69 -4.33
CA VAL A 174 -27.44 0.72 -4.05
C VAL A 174 -28.16 1.57 -5.10
#